data_AF-A0A926KXV0-F1
#
_entry.id   AF-A0A926KXV0-F1
#
_cell.length_a   1.000
_cell.length_b   1.000
_cell.length_c   1.000
_cell.angle_alpha   90.00
_cell.angle_beta   90.00
_cell.angle_gamma   90.00
#
_symmetry.space_group_name_H-M   'P 1'
#
loop_
_entity.id
_entity.type
_entity.pdbx_description
1 polymer ?
#
loop_
_entity_poly.entity_id
_entity_poly.type
_entity_poly.pdbx_seq_one_letter_code
_entity_poly.pdbx_strand_id
1 'polypeptide(L)'
;MGDGGQGYFNNLILGTYKILEAAQPRVIFFENVPGFYDSTSYLDLKELLTPDFPYLIGPIDIDSFDFGSIVHRSRSYAVYLREKEDFELFRVPKAPKFRRFKLREFLDPKGTEHTWKSVKAWFESFSYKAEKNNLWADRSTEKIFVNPDTCTELQCIPRRYRSHSASNSYVLNDDGTQWRFLSVNELRRIFHILEWFEFPSHIIGNTK
;
A
#
# COMPACT_ATOMS: atom_id res chain seq x y z
N MET A 1 -30.62 -1.60 2.72
CA MET A 1 -29.19 -1.31 2.54
C MET A 1 -29.10 -0.22 1.47
N GLY A 2 -28.73 1.00 1.86
CA GLY A 2 -28.84 2.22 1.02
C GLY A 2 -27.79 2.29 -0.09
N ASP A 3 -28.02 3.15 -1.10
CA ASP A 3 -27.44 3.13 -2.46
C ASP A 3 -25.92 3.39 -2.61
N GLY A 4 -25.13 3.31 -1.53
CA GLY A 4 -23.70 3.56 -1.58
C GLY A 4 -23.29 5.04 -1.68
N GLY A 5 -24.25 5.98 -1.62
CA GLY A 5 -23.98 7.42 -1.52
C GLY A 5 -23.51 7.92 -0.14
N GLN A 6 -23.45 9.25 0.04
CA GLN A 6 -23.00 9.96 1.26
C GLN A 6 -23.62 9.42 2.57
N GLY A 7 -24.86 8.95 2.54
CA GLY A 7 -25.51 8.34 3.70
C GLY A 7 -24.81 7.07 4.22
N TYR A 8 -24.17 6.28 3.35
CA TYR A 8 -23.40 5.09 3.76
C TYR A 8 -22.12 5.49 4.52
N PHE A 9 -21.39 6.50 4.03
CA PHE A 9 -20.18 6.99 4.69
C PHE A 9 -20.49 7.67 6.04
N ASN A 10 -21.55 8.48 6.11
CA ASN A 10 -21.99 9.07 7.38
C ASN A 10 -22.39 7.97 8.39
N ASN A 11 -23.07 6.92 7.93
CA ASN A 11 -23.38 5.76 8.77
C ASN A 11 -22.13 5.00 9.22
N LEU A 12 -21.09 4.92 8.39
CA LEU A 12 -19.81 4.30 8.75
C LEU A 12 -19.07 5.11 9.81
N ILE A 13 -19.04 6.44 9.69
CA ILE A 13 -18.39 7.32 10.68
C ILE A 13 -19.11 7.23 12.03
N LEU A 14 -20.43 7.39 12.04
CA LEU A 14 -21.23 7.27 13.27
C LEU A 14 -21.12 5.87 13.88
N GLY A 15 -21.16 4.82 13.05
CA GLY A 15 -20.97 3.44 13.50
C GLY A 15 -19.59 3.22 14.11
N THR A 16 -18.54 3.74 13.47
CA THR A 16 -17.15 3.66 13.98
C THR A 16 -17.04 4.38 15.31
N TYR A 17 -17.56 5.61 15.42
CA TYR A 17 -17.57 6.36 16.69
C TYR A 17 -18.29 5.58 17.79
N LYS A 18 -19.50 5.04 17.51
CA LYS A 18 -20.26 4.25 18.50
C LYS A 18 -19.53 3.00 18.97
N ILE A 19 -18.81 2.31 18.07
CA ILE A 19 -17.96 1.17 18.44
C ILE A 19 -16.82 1.61 19.36
N LEU A 20 -16.14 2.72 19.04
CA LEU A 20 -15.03 3.25 19.83
C LEU A 20 -15.50 3.75 21.21
N GLU A 21 -16.63 4.46 21.25
CA GLU A 21 -17.29 4.92 22.48
C GLU A 21 -17.60 3.73 23.41
N ALA A 22 -18.20 2.66 22.86
CA ALA A 22 -18.54 1.46 23.63
C ALA A 22 -17.31 0.65 24.06
N ALA A 23 -16.30 0.56 23.21
CA ALA A 23 -15.08 -0.20 23.51
C ALA A 23 -14.16 0.52 24.52
N GLN A 24 -14.32 1.83 24.69
CA GLN A 24 -13.50 2.68 25.56
C GLN A 24 -11.98 2.39 25.45
N PRO A 25 -11.40 2.40 24.24
CA PRO A 25 -9.98 2.15 24.08
C PRO A 25 -9.17 3.25 24.76
N ARG A 26 -7.98 2.89 25.26
CA ARG A 26 -6.98 3.86 25.75
C ARG A 26 -6.35 4.67 24.61
N VAL A 27 -6.14 4.00 23.46
CA VAL A 27 -5.46 4.52 22.28
C VAL A 27 -6.23 4.11 21.03
N ILE A 28 -6.40 5.04 20.09
CA ILE A 28 -6.91 4.74 18.75
C ILE A 28 -5.82 5.06 17.74
N PHE A 29 -5.53 4.10 16.88
CA PHE A 29 -4.53 4.21 15.83
C PHE A 29 -5.22 4.10 14.46
N PHE A 30 -5.07 5.14 13.63
CA PHE A 30 -5.57 5.18 12.26
C PHE A 30 -4.40 5.07 11.27
N GLU A 31 -4.54 4.21 10.26
CA GLU A 31 -3.72 4.18 9.04
C GLU A 31 -4.63 4.44 7.84
N ASN A 32 -4.24 5.37 6.96
CA ASN A 32 -4.92 5.54 5.68
C ASN A 32 -4.01 6.19 4.62
N VAL A 33 -4.51 6.34 3.39
CA VAL A 33 -3.84 7.15 2.37
C VAL A 33 -3.82 8.63 2.78
N PRO A 34 -2.81 9.43 2.38
CA PRO A 34 -2.69 10.80 2.86
C PRO A 34 -3.92 11.68 2.68
N GLY A 35 -4.51 11.68 1.48
CA GLY A 35 -5.70 12.50 1.19
C GLY A 35 -6.96 12.13 1.99
N PHE A 36 -6.99 11.03 2.73
CA PHE A 36 -8.10 10.70 3.63
C PHE A 36 -8.18 11.68 4.81
N TYR A 37 -7.05 12.17 5.31
CA TYR A 37 -6.98 13.01 6.49
C TYR A 37 -7.50 14.44 6.25
N ASP A 38 -7.66 14.82 4.99
CA ASP A 38 -8.30 16.07 4.55
C ASP A 38 -9.79 15.88 4.19
N SER A 39 -10.30 14.65 4.25
CA SER A 39 -11.68 14.35 3.89
C SER A 39 -12.67 14.79 4.99
N THR A 40 -13.85 15.24 4.58
CA THR A 40 -14.95 15.58 5.50
C THR A 40 -15.23 14.44 6.48
N SER A 41 -15.24 13.19 6.02
CA SER A 41 -15.50 12.03 6.86
C SER A 41 -14.49 11.85 8.00
N TYR A 42 -13.20 12.16 7.77
CA TYR A 42 -12.20 12.13 8.84
C TYR A 42 -12.36 13.32 9.79
N LEU A 43 -12.65 14.51 9.27
CA LEU A 43 -12.86 15.71 10.08
C LEU A 43 -14.06 15.55 11.01
N ASP A 44 -15.17 15.01 10.51
CA ASP A 44 -16.37 14.70 11.31
C ASP A 44 -16.06 13.67 12.41
N LEU A 45 -15.34 12.59 12.07
CA LEU A 45 -14.93 11.59 13.06
C LEU A 45 -14.00 12.20 14.12
N LYS A 46 -13.05 13.05 13.70
CA LYS A 46 -12.15 13.76 14.60
C LYS A 46 -12.92 14.63 15.58
N GLU A 47 -13.92 15.37 15.12
CA GLU A 47 -14.77 16.21 15.98
C GLU A 47 -15.49 15.34 17.04
N LEU A 48 -16.07 14.22 16.63
CA LEU A 48 -16.74 13.28 17.53
C LEU A 48 -15.79 12.65 18.57
N LEU A 49 -14.53 12.36 18.19
CA LEU A 49 -13.55 11.72 19.07
C LEU A 49 -12.87 12.70 20.04
N THR A 50 -12.75 13.98 19.68
CA THR A 50 -11.96 14.97 20.45
C THR A 50 -12.37 15.10 21.92
N PRO A 51 -13.66 15.05 22.31
CA PRO A 51 -14.06 15.12 23.72
C PRO A 51 -13.48 13.99 24.59
N ASP A 52 -13.41 12.77 24.05
CA ASP A 52 -12.94 11.59 24.78
C ASP A 52 -11.46 11.27 24.54
N PHE A 53 -10.88 11.85 23.48
CA PHE A 53 -9.49 11.66 23.07
C PHE A 53 -8.86 13.02 22.68
N PRO A 54 -8.59 13.88 23.67
CA PRO A 54 -8.17 15.25 23.42
C PRO A 54 -6.73 15.35 22.90
N TYR A 55 -5.92 14.29 23.02
CA TYR A 55 -4.52 14.29 22.62
C TYR A 55 -4.35 13.59 21.27
N LEU A 56 -4.12 14.39 20.22
CA LEU A 56 -3.94 13.92 18.85
C LEU A 56 -2.47 14.05 18.42
N ILE A 57 -1.95 12.99 17.82
CA ILE A 57 -0.66 12.97 17.14
C ILE A 57 -0.89 12.70 15.65
N GLY A 58 -0.35 13.57 14.80
CA GLY A 58 -0.42 13.45 13.34
C GLY A 58 -1.50 14.31 12.66
N PRO A 59 -1.77 14.07 11.37
CA PRO A 59 -1.25 12.95 10.56
C PRO A 59 0.28 12.99 10.41
N ILE A 60 0.92 11.82 10.52
CA ILE A 60 2.34 11.61 10.26
C ILE A 60 2.46 10.76 9.00
N ASP A 61 3.19 11.27 8.01
CA ASP A 61 3.45 10.54 6.78
C ASP A 61 4.66 9.64 6.93
N ILE A 62 4.47 8.36 6.62
CA ILE A 62 5.53 7.35 6.60
C ILE A 62 5.46 6.65 5.25
N ASP A 63 6.59 6.61 4.53
CA ASP A 63 6.78 5.71 3.41
C ASP A 63 7.46 4.42 3.91
N SER A 64 6.86 3.26 3.62
CA SER A 64 7.48 1.97 3.95
C SER A 64 8.88 1.81 3.39
N PHE A 65 9.18 2.49 2.27
CA PHE A 65 10.51 2.52 1.70
C PHE A 65 11.52 3.04 2.72
N ASP A 66 11.25 4.12 3.46
CA ASP A 66 12.18 4.67 4.45
C ASP A 66 12.41 3.73 5.64
N PHE A 67 11.56 2.71 5.83
CA PHE A 67 11.57 1.79 6.96
C PHE A 67 11.99 0.36 6.62
N GLY A 68 12.64 0.13 5.48
CA GLY A 68 13.23 -1.18 5.14
C GLY A 68 12.62 -1.87 3.94
N SER A 69 11.43 -1.45 3.52
CA SER A 69 10.76 -2.01 2.35
C SER A 69 11.52 -1.65 1.08
N ILE A 70 11.48 -2.54 0.09
CA ILE A 70 11.87 -2.23 -1.28
C ILE A 70 10.75 -1.49 -2.04
N VAL A 71 9.52 -1.52 -1.53
CA VAL A 71 8.34 -0.89 -2.15
C VAL A 71 8.03 0.45 -1.48
N HIS A 72 7.75 1.46 -2.31
CA HIS A 72 7.12 2.69 -1.84
C HIS A 72 5.67 2.46 -1.45
N ARG A 73 5.29 2.83 -0.23
CA ARG A 73 3.90 2.85 0.23
C ARG A 73 3.75 3.95 1.26
N SER A 74 3.56 5.17 0.76
CA SER A 74 3.19 6.31 1.60
C SER A 74 1.81 6.08 2.23
N ARG A 75 1.77 6.17 3.56
CA ARG A 75 0.58 6.13 4.39
C ARG A 75 0.71 7.17 5.48
N SER A 76 -0.41 7.74 5.84
CA SER A 76 -0.50 8.70 6.91
C SER A 76 -1.13 8.02 8.12
N TYR A 77 -0.66 8.41 9.29
CA TYR A 77 -1.04 7.80 10.56
C TYR A 77 -1.47 8.87 11.54
N ALA A 78 -2.57 8.62 12.25
CA ALA A 78 -3.00 9.47 13.36
C ALA A 78 -3.24 8.62 14.60
N VAL A 79 -2.82 9.15 15.74
CA VAL A 79 -2.99 8.50 17.04
C VAL A 79 -3.78 9.41 17.95
N TYR A 80 -4.91 8.92 18.43
CA TYR A 80 -5.76 9.59 19.40
C TYR A 80 -5.55 8.92 20.74
N LEU A 81 -5.26 9.73 21.76
CA LEU A 81 -4.91 9.29 23.09
C LEU A 81 -5.86 9.94 24.08
N ARG A 82 -6.34 9.14 25.03
CA ARG A 82 -7.22 9.61 26.10
C ARG A 82 -6.41 10.28 27.21
N GLU A 83 -5.29 9.66 27.58
CA GLU A 83 -4.44 10.10 28.69
C GLU A 83 -3.27 10.97 28.20
N LYS A 84 -2.92 11.98 29.00
CA LYS A 84 -1.82 12.91 28.69
C LYS A 84 -0.47 12.23 28.76
N GLU A 85 -0.30 11.30 29.68
CA GLU A 85 0.94 10.56 29.90
C GLU A 85 1.32 9.77 28.64
N ASP A 86 0.34 9.15 27.97
CA ASP A 86 0.60 8.44 26.71
C ASP A 86 1.09 9.39 25.62
N PHE A 87 0.51 10.59 25.55
CA PHE A 87 0.89 11.61 24.59
C PHE A 87 2.31 12.11 24.84
N GLU A 88 2.68 12.35 26.09
CA GLU A 88 4.02 12.79 26.49
C GLU A 88 5.08 11.69 26.30
N LEU A 89 4.70 10.41 26.37
CA LEU A 89 5.58 9.27 26.14
C LEU A 89 5.72 8.90 24.66
N PHE A 90 4.74 9.24 23.81
CA PHE A 90 4.77 8.85 22.41
C PHE A 90 5.98 9.44 21.67
N ARG A 91 6.61 8.62 20.83
CA ARG A 91 7.70 9.05 19.96
C ARG A 91 7.40 8.64 18.54
N VAL A 92 7.44 9.61 17.63
CA VAL A 92 7.35 9.34 16.19
C VAL A 92 8.52 8.43 15.81
N PRO A 93 8.26 7.29 15.15
CA PRO A 93 9.33 6.38 14.74
C PRO A 93 10.25 7.10 13.76
N LYS A 94 11.56 7.00 14.00
CA LYS A 94 12.58 7.51 13.08
C LYS A 94 13.00 6.38 12.15
N ALA A 95 13.13 6.70 10.86
CA ALA A 95 13.66 5.76 9.88
C ALA A 95 15.04 5.24 10.34
N PRO A 96 15.23 3.92 10.46
CA PRO A 96 16.52 3.36 10.82
C PRO A 96 17.53 3.56 9.68
N LYS A 97 18.83 3.51 10.00
CA LYS A 97 19.87 3.41 8.97
C LYS A 97 20.12 1.94 8.66
N PHE A 98 19.96 1.54 7.41
CA PHE A 98 20.17 0.17 6.97
C PHE A 98 20.67 0.11 5.52
N ARG A 99 21.26 -1.02 5.16
CA ARG A 99 21.64 -1.31 3.79
C ARG A 99 20.39 -1.73 3.00
N ARG A 100 20.24 -1.19 1.79
CA ARG A 100 19.15 -1.55 0.88
C ARG A 100 19.36 -2.95 0.29
N PHE A 101 18.32 -3.77 0.40
CA PHE A 101 18.24 -5.04 -0.30
C PHE A 101 17.90 -4.81 -1.77
N LYS A 102 18.44 -5.68 -2.63
CA LYS A 102 18.12 -5.70 -4.05
C LYS A 102 16.88 -6.56 -4.30
N LEU A 103 16.17 -6.28 -5.39
CA LEU A 103 14.96 -7.03 -5.77
C LEU A 103 15.20 -8.55 -5.81
N ARG A 104 16.36 -9.00 -6.32
CA ARG A 104 16.74 -10.42 -6.37
C ARG A 104 16.61 -11.17 -5.03
N GLU A 105 16.74 -10.47 -3.89
CA GLU A 105 16.68 -11.07 -2.56
C GLU A 105 15.25 -11.48 -2.18
N PHE A 106 14.26 -10.97 -2.91
CA PHE A 106 12.84 -11.27 -2.71
C PHE A 106 12.29 -12.24 -3.75
N LEU A 107 13.03 -12.51 -4.83
CA LEU A 107 12.54 -13.32 -5.94
C LEU A 107 12.49 -14.81 -5.59
N ASP A 108 11.63 -15.54 -6.30
CA ASP A 108 11.54 -16.99 -6.16
C ASP A 108 12.87 -17.68 -6.54
N PRO A 109 13.16 -18.88 -5.98
CA PRO A 109 14.37 -19.61 -6.29
C PRO A 109 14.52 -19.90 -7.79
N LYS A 110 15.78 -20.04 -8.22
CA LYS A 110 16.12 -20.45 -9.59
C LYS A 110 15.44 -21.77 -9.94
N GLY A 111 14.79 -21.84 -11.11
CA GLY A 111 14.02 -23.01 -11.55
C GLY A 111 12.52 -22.91 -11.28
N THR A 112 12.04 -21.89 -10.57
CA THR A 112 10.61 -21.61 -10.45
C THR A 112 10.05 -21.18 -11.81
N GLU A 113 9.00 -21.85 -12.28
CA GLU A 113 8.35 -21.49 -13.55
C GLU A 113 7.53 -20.19 -13.40
N HIS A 114 7.70 -19.30 -14.38
CA HIS A 114 6.97 -18.04 -14.43
C HIS A 114 6.41 -17.80 -15.83
N THR A 115 5.25 -17.12 -15.88
CA THR A 115 4.68 -16.64 -17.13
C THR A 115 5.31 -15.31 -17.53
N TRP A 116 6.17 -15.36 -18.54
CA TRP A 116 6.80 -14.18 -19.13
C TRP A 116 5.93 -13.55 -20.22
N LYS A 117 6.00 -12.24 -20.34
CA LYS A 117 5.24 -11.41 -21.29
C LYS A 117 6.21 -10.52 -22.06
N SER A 118 5.86 -10.15 -23.28
CA SER A 118 6.69 -9.29 -24.12
C SER A 118 6.70 -7.85 -23.62
N VAL A 119 7.90 -7.26 -23.48
CA VAL A 119 8.07 -5.82 -23.22
C VAL A 119 7.59 -5.00 -24.42
N LYS A 120 7.92 -5.45 -25.65
CA LYS A 120 7.49 -4.80 -26.89
C LYS A 120 5.95 -4.69 -26.97
N ALA A 121 5.25 -5.79 -26.72
CA ALA A 121 3.78 -5.81 -26.75
C ALA A 121 3.16 -4.88 -25.68
N TRP A 122 3.83 -4.72 -24.54
CA TRP A 122 3.38 -3.78 -23.50
C TRP A 122 3.46 -2.33 -23.99
N PHE A 123 4.60 -1.94 -24.58
CA PHE A 123 4.79 -0.60 -25.12
C PHE A 123 3.85 -0.32 -26.30
N GLU A 124 3.63 -1.28 -27.21
CA GLU A 124 2.63 -1.15 -28.28
C GLU A 124 1.24 -0.86 -27.72
N SER A 125 0.81 -1.61 -26.69
CA SER A 125 -0.47 -1.35 -26.02
C SER A 125 -0.50 0.00 -25.29
N PHE A 126 0.62 0.44 -24.73
CA PHE A 126 0.70 1.71 -24.00
C PHE A 126 0.62 2.89 -24.96
N SER A 127 1.41 2.89 -26.03
CA SER A 127 1.39 3.93 -27.08
C SER A 127 0.02 4.02 -27.77
N TYR A 128 -0.61 2.89 -28.10
CA TYR A 128 -1.95 2.89 -28.67
C TYR A 128 -3.00 3.55 -27.75
N LYS A 129 -2.85 3.39 -26.43
CA LYS A 129 -3.74 4.06 -25.46
C LYS A 129 -3.42 5.54 -25.34
N ALA A 130 -2.16 5.93 -25.45
CA ALA A 130 -1.73 7.32 -25.46
C ALA A 130 -2.32 8.09 -26.66
N GLU A 131 -2.29 7.50 -27.86
CA GLU A 131 -2.91 8.06 -29.08
C GLU A 131 -4.41 8.31 -28.93
N LYS A 132 -5.10 7.54 -28.08
CA LYS A 132 -6.52 7.73 -27.76
C LYS A 132 -6.80 8.75 -26.66
N ASN A 133 -5.80 9.55 -26.28
CA ASN A 133 -5.91 10.62 -25.28
C ASN A 133 -6.40 10.13 -23.90
N ASN A 134 -6.03 8.90 -23.52
CA ASN A 134 -6.29 8.41 -22.17
C ASN A 134 -5.33 9.08 -21.16
N LEU A 135 -5.79 9.22 -19.91
CA LEU A 135 -5.08 9.78 -18.73
C LEU A 135 -3.73 9.10 -18.36
N TRP A 136 -3.22 8.23 -19.22
CA TRP A 136 -2.03 7.40 -19.01
C TRP A 136 -0.89 7.77 -19.97
N ALA A 137 -1.14 8.57 -21.00
CA ALA A 137 -0.19 8.90 -22.07
C ALA A 137 1.15 9.46 -21.54
N ASP A 138 1.07 10.33 -20.52
CA ASP A 138 2.22 11.08 -20.02
C ASP A 138 2.86 10.45 -18.77
N ARG A 139 2.47 9.21 -18.40
CA ARG A 139 3.05 8.56 -17.22
C ARG A 139 4.47 8.09 -17.51
N SER A 140 5.38 8.41 -16.59
CA SER A 140 6.76 7.92 -16.64
C SER A 140 6.80 6.39 -16.68
N THR A 141 7.69 5.86 -17.51
CA THR A 141 7.89 4.42 -17.71
C THR A 141 9.17 3.90 -17.05
N GLU A 142 9.96 4.78 -16.43
CA GLU A 142 11.30 4.47 -15.92
C GLU A 142 11.33 3.36 -14.86
N LYS A 143 10.28 3.27 -14.03
CA LYS A 143 10.17 2.30 -12.94
C LYS A 143 9.22 1.14 -13.24
N ILE A 144 8.87 0.93 -14.51
CA ILE A 144 7.93 -0.13 -14.92
C ILE A 144 8.65 -1.47 -14.99
N PHE A 145 9.75 -1.55 -15.74
CA PHE A 145 10.50 -2.79 -15.90
C PHE A 145 11.80 -2.69 -15.10
N VAL A 146 11.91 -3.53 -14.08
CA VAL A 146 13.00 -3.45 -13.11
C VAL A 146 13.92 -4.66 -13.20
N ASN A 147 15.23 -4.39 -13.24
CA ASN A 147 16.25 -5.44 -13.25
C ASN A 147 16.49 -5.93 -11.81
N PRO A 148 16.39 -7.24 -11.53
CA PRO A 148 16.58 -7.82 -10.19
C PRO A 148 17.90 -7.47 -9.49
N ASP A 149 18.98 -7.33 -10.25
CA ASP A 149 20.34 -7.16 -9.74
C ASP A 149 20.71 -5.72 -9.45
N THR A 150 19.97 -4.75 -9.96
CA THR A 150 20.23 -3.32 -9.75
C THR A 150 19.10 -2.60 -9.04
N CYS A 151 17.87 -3.09 -9.14
CA CYS A 151 16.71 -2.49 -8.52
C CYS A 151 16.77 -2.60 -6.99
N THR A 152 16.71 -1.44 -6.33
CA THR A 152 16.58 -1.31 -4.87
C THR A 152 15.28 -0.62 -4.45
N GLU A 153 14.42 -0.28 -5.41
CA GLU A 153 13.15 0.42 -5.17
C GLU A 153 12.08 0.00 -6.20
N LEU A 154 10.86 -0.17 -5.73
CA LEU A 154 9.68 -0.50 -6.51
C LEU A 154 8.56 0.52 -6.26
N GLN A 155 7.72 0.71 -7.27
CA GLN A 155 6.47 1.44 -7.11
C GLN A 155 5.52 0.71 -6.14
N CYS A 156 4.57 1.45 -5.57
CA CYS A 156 3.51 0.90 -4.74
C CYS A 156 2.79 -0.25 -5.46
N ILE A 157 2.47 -1.31 -4.71
CA ILE A 157 1.79 -2.48 -5.23
C ILE A 157 0.29 -2.35 -4.91
N PRO A 158 -0.56 -1.94 -5.87
CA PRO A 158 -1.97 -1.73 -5.62
C PRO A 158 -2.74 -3.06 -5.56
N ARG A 159 -3.97 -3.03 -5.06
CA ARG A 159 -4.89 -4.18 -5.05
C ARG A 159 -5.02 -4.85 -6.43
N ARG A 160 -5.00 -4.06 -7.52
CA ARG A 160 -5.07 -4.55 -8.90
C ARG A 160 -3.68 -4.69 -9.54
N TYR A 161 -2.67 -5.14 -8.79
CA TYR A 161 -1.29 -5.25 -9.29
C TYR A 161 -1.18 -6.08 -10.60
N ARG A 162 -2.00 -7.12 -10.75
CA ARG A 162 -2.02 -7.95 -11.97
C ARG A 162 -2.72 -7.29 -13.18
N SER A 163 -3.21 -6.07 -13.04
CA SER A 163 -3.65 -5.26 -14.18
C SER A 163 -2.45 -4.58 -14.83
N HIS A 164 -2.39 -4.56 -16.17
CA HIS A 164 -1.29 -3.92 -16.90
C HIS A 164 -1.41 -2.41 -16.75
N SER A 165 -0.57 -1.86 -15.88
CA SER A 165 -0.53 -0.44 -15.51
C SER A 165 0.90 0.09 -15.52
N ALA A 166 1.06 1.36 -15.91
CA ALA A 166 2.34 2.07 -15.88
C ALA A 166 2.79 2.45 -14.46
N SER A 167 1.89 2.37 -13.48
CA SER A 167 2.17 2.69 -12.08
C SER A 167 2.61 1.47 -11.25
N ASN A 168 2.89 0.34 -11.90
CA ASN A 168 3.37 -0.88 -11.27
C ASN A 168 4.79 -1.18 -11.75
N SER A 169 5.57 -1.83 -10.89
CA SER A 169 6.86 -2.40 -11.27
C SER A 169 6.75 -3.90 -11.59
N TYR A 170 7.43 -4.33 -12.63
CA TYR A 170 7.46 -5.69 -13.18
C TYR A 170 8.89 -6.19 -13.28
N VAL A 171 9.09 -7.47 -12.98
CA VAL A 171 10.42 -8.09 -13.03
C VAL A 171 10.81 -8.29 -14.48
N LEU A 172 11.95 -7.72 -14.89
CA LEU A 172 12.53 -7.89 -16.21
C LEU A 172 13.42 -9.14 -16.25
N ASN A 173 13.44 -9.85 -17.38
CA ASN A 173 14.39 -10.94 -17.60
C ASN A 173 15.78 -10.41 -17.94
N ASP A 174 16.77 -11.31 -18.00
CA ASP A 174 18.18 -10.96 -18.17
C ASP A 174 18.47 -10.24 -19.50
N ASP A 175 17.76 -10.58 -20.57
CA ASP A 175 17.94 -9.98 -21.90
C ASP A 175 17.11 -8.69 -22.12
N GLY A 176 16.23 -8.33 -21.18
CA GLY A 176 15.41 -7.13 -21.23
C GLY A 176 14.22 -7.18 -22.19
N THR A 177 13.94 -8.31 -22.84
CA THR A 177 12.88 -8.44 -23.85
C THR A 177 11.55 -8.90 -23.26
N GLN A 178 11.58 -9.50 -22.07
CA GLN A 178 10.41 -10.04 -21.40
C GLN A 178 10.28 -9.54 -19.96
N TRP A 179 9.04 -9.52 -19.47
CA TRP A 179 8.71 -9.14 -18.10
C TRP A 179 7.70 -10.10 -17.49
N ARG A 180 7.64 -10.10 -16.16
CA ARG A 180 6.61 -10.84 -15.40
C ARG A 180 6.13 -10.06 -14.19
N PHE A 181 4.98 -10.47 -13.68
CA PHE A 181 4.55 -10.04 -12.35
C PHE A 181 5.39 -10.69 -11.27
N LEU A 182 5.44 -10.04 -10.11
CA LEU A 182 5.82 -10.70 -8.87
C LEU A 182 4.83 -11.83 -8.55
N SER A 183 5.34 -12.98 -8.11
CA SER A 183 4.55 -14.09 -7.62
C SER A 183 3.95 -13.74 -6.25
N VAL A 184 2.97 -14.54 -5.79
CA VAL A 184 2.38 -14.33 -4.45
C VAL A 184 3.43 -14.51 -3.36
N ASN A 185 4.35 -15.45 -3.51
CA ASN A 185 5.41 -15.70 -2.53
C ASN A 185 6.43 -14.56 -2.49
N GLU A 186 6.77 -14.01 -3.65
CA GLU A 186 7.63 -12.82 -3.75
C GLU A 186 6.97 -11.61 -3.08
N LEU A 187 5.68 -11.38 -3.34
CA LEU A 187 4.91 -10.33 -2.67
C LEU A 187 4.86 -10.52 -1.15
N ARG A 188 4.69 -11.76 -0.67
CA ARG A 188 4.73 -12.06 0.77
C ARG A 188 6.07 -11.69 1.39
N ARG A 189 7.19 -12.04 0.73
CA ARG A 189 8.54 -11.66 1.19
C ARG A 189 8.73 -10.14 1.18
N ILE A 190 8.29 -9.45 0.12
CA ILE A 190 8.36 -7.98 0.00
C ILE A 190 7.56 -7.29 1.10
N PHE A 191 6.38 -7.81 1.45
CA PHE A 191 5.54 -7.26 2.53
C PHE A 191 5.94 -7.75 3.91
N HIS A 192 7.05 -8.48 4.04
CA HIS A 192 7.52 -9.07 5.30
C HIS A 192 6.43 -9.88 6.01
N ILE A 193 5.56 -10.56 5.25
CA ILE A 193 4.55 -11.47 5.80
C ILE A 193 5.30 -12.68 6.37
N LEU A 194 5.06 -12.94 7.65
CA LEU A 194 5.70 -14.02 8.38
C LEU A 194 5.42 -15.38 7.72
N GLU A 195 6.41 -16.27 7.71
CA GLU A 195 6.32 -17.56 7.03
C GLU A 195 5.18 -18.44 7.55
N TRP A 196 4.95 -18.40 8.87
CA TRP A 196 3.86 -19.13 9.53
C TRP A 196 2.46 -18.57 9.24
N PHE A 197 2.34 -17.36 8.68
CA PHE A 197 1.04 -16.75 8.46
C PHE A 197 0.36 -17.35 7.22
N GLU A 198 -0.76 -18.03 7.41
CA GLU A 198 -1.57 -18.56 6.31
C GLU A 198 -2.81 -17.70 6.09
N PHE A 199 -3.09 -17.38 4.82
CA PHE A 199 -4.38 -16.75 4.51
C PHE A 199 -5.48 -17.80 4.63
N PRO A 200 -6.63 -17.46 5.23
CA PRO A 200 -7.79 -18.33 5.23
C PRO A 200 -8.18 -18.76 3.82
N SER A 201 -8.57 -20.03 3.66
CA SER A 201 -8.91 -20.64 2.37
C SER A 201 -9.98 -19.88 1.57
N HIS A 202 -10.90 -19.19 2.25
CA HIS A 202 -11.94 -18.39 1.60
C HIS A 202 -11.45 -17.02 1.06
N ILE A 203 -10.28 -16.54 1.51
CA ILE A 203 -9.63 -15.32 1.01
C ILE A 203 -8.77 -15.65 -0.21
N ILE A 204 -8.10 -16.81 -0.19
CA ILE A 204 -7.42 -17.40 -1.34
C ILE A 204 -8.48 -18.05 -2.23
N GLY A 205 -9.39 -17.25 -2.80
CA GLY A 205 -10.46 -17.76 -3.65
C GLY A 205 -9.92 -18.81 -4.63
N ASN A 206 -10.50 -20.02 -4.62
CA ASN A 206 -10.07 -21.21 -5.36
C ASN A 206 -9.47 -20.89 -6.74
N THR A 207 -8.18 -20.61 -6.79
CA THR A 207 -7.40 -20.66 -8.03
C THR A 207 -7.02 -22.12 -8.22
N LYS A 208 -7.97 -22.87 -8.80
CA LYS A 208 -7.61 -23.99 -9.66
C LYS A 208 -6.94 -23.46 -10.91
#